data_AF-A0A7L3GYS6-F1
#
_entry.id   AF-A0A7L3GYS6-F1
#
_cell.length_a   1.000
_cell.length_b   1.000
_cell.length_c   1.000
_cell.angle_alpha   90.00
_cell.angle_beta   90.00
_cell.angle_gamma   90.00
#
_symmetry.space_group_name_H-M   'P 1'
#
loop_
_entity.id
_entity.type
_entity.pdbx_description
1 polymer ?
#
loop_
_entity_poly.entity_id
_entity_poly.type
_entity_poly.pdbx_seq_one_letter_code
_entity_poly.pdbx_strand_id
1 'polypeptide(L)'
;KTAADGKRQEIIVLDSKRSNAINIGLTVLPPPRTIKTAILNFDEYALNKEGIEKILTMIPTEEEKQKIQEAQLANPDVPLGSAEQFLLTLSSISELSARLQLWAFKMDYEIVEKEVAEPLLDLKEGMDQLEHNKTLGFILSTLLAIGNFLNGTNAKAFELSYLEKVPEVKDTVHKQSLLHHVCTMVVEKFPDSTDLYSEIGAITRSAKVCPVGKDIYPSLKQKMSEFLKDCAERIIILKIVHRRIINRFHSFLLFMGHPPYAIREVNINKFCKIISEFALEYRTTRERVLQQKQKRANHRERNKTRGKMITDV
;
A
#
# COMPACT_ATOMS: atom_id res chain seq x y z
N LYS A 1 17.01 54.92 5.73
CA LYS A 1 16.74 54.08 4.53
C LYS A 1 16.22 52.74 5.01
N THR A 2 14.91 52.65 5.23
CA THR A 2 14.19 51.42 5.56
C THR A 2 13.84 50.74 4.24
N ALA A 3 14.36 49.53 4.03
CA ALA A 3 14.01 48.70 2.89
C ALA A 3 12.53 48.29 3.04
N ALA A 4 11.69 48.75 2.13
CA ALA A 4 10.32 48.28 2.01
C ALA A 4 10.37 46.81 1.58
N ASP A 5 9.90 45.94 2.48
CA ASP A 5 9.70 44.53 2.23
C ASP A 5 8.54 44.38 1.25
N GLY A 6 8.86 44.36 -0.04
CA GLY A 6 7.90 44.25 -1.12
C GLY A 6 7.32 42.84 -1.15
N LYS A 7 6.33 42.56 -0.29
CA LYS A 7 5.48 41.36 -0.42
C LYS A 7 4.88 41.40 -1.82
N ARG A 8 5.28 40.44 -2.66
CA ARG A 8 4.60 40.18 -3.93
C ARG A 8 3.11 40.05 -3.63
N GLN A 9 2.28 40.77 -4.37
CA GLN A 9 0.84 40.60 -4.29
C GLN A 9 0.54 39.15 -4.68
N GLU A 10 -0.11 38.43 -3.77
CA GLU A 10 -0.53 37.04 -3.95
C GLU A 10 -2.03 36.97 -3.73
N ILE A 11 -2.70 36.13 -4.52
CA ILE A 11 -4.13 35.87 -4.39
C ILE A 11 -4.30 34.86 -3.24
N ILE A 12 -4.96 35.30 -2.16
CA ILE A 12 -5.32 34.47 -1.02
C ILE A 12 -6.84 34.43 -0.94
N VAL A 13 -7.40 33.22 -1.02
CA VAL A 13 -8.86 32.99 -1.10
C VAL A 13 -9.35 32.14 0.07
N LEU A 14 -8.47 31.30 0.61
CA LEU A 14 -8.79 30.46 1.76
C LEU A 14 -8.82 31.29 3.05
N ASP A 15 -9.59 30.84 4.03
CA ASP A 15 -9.53 31.44 5.35
C ASP A 15 -8.15 31.19 6.01
N SER A 16 -7.76 32.10 6.90
CA SER A 16 -6.44 32.06 7.55
C SER A 16 -6.17 30.74 8.26
N LYS A 17 -7.18 30.12 8.89
CA LYS A 17 -7.00 28.85 9.62
C LYS A 17 -6.73 27.69 8.64
N ARG A 18 -7.50 27.59 7.56
CA ARG A 18 -7.32 26.57 6.52
C ARG A 18 -6.01 26.74 5.78
N SER A 19 -5.67 27.98 5.39
CA SER A 19 -4.40 28.29 4.72
C SER A 19 -3.19 27.93 5.61
N ASN A 20 -3.23 28.29 6.90
CA ASN A 20 -2.17 27.93 7.86
C ASN A 20 -2.05 26.41 8.03
N ALA A 21 -3.16 25.68 8.14
CA ALA A 21 -3.14 24.22 8.26
C ALA A 21 -2.48 23.55 7.05
N ILE A 22 -2.78 24.03 5.83
CA ILE A 22 -2.16 23.54 4.60
C ILE A 22 -0.68 23.88 4.55
N ASN A 23 -0.32 25.12 4.86
CA ASN A 23 1.08 25.56 4.86
C ASN A 23 1.94 24.80 5.89
N ILE A 24 1.38 24.47 7.06
CA ILE A 24 2.02 23.58 8.03
C ILE A 24 2.17 22.17 7.46
N GLY A 25 1.16 21.65 6.75
CA GLY A 25 1.27 20.36 6.07
C GLY A 25 2.36 20.34 4.99
N LEU A 26 2.57 21.45 4.29
CA LEU A 26 3.59 21.58 3.25
C LEU A 26 5.03 21.54 3.77
N THR A 27 5.28 21.81 5.06
CA THR A 27 6.65 21.79 5.60
C THR A 27 7.22 20.37 5.74
N VAL A 28 6.34 19.38 5.86
CA VAL A 28 6.70 17.96 6.01
C VAL A 28 6.54 17.18 4.69
N LEU A 29 5.93 17.80 3.68
CA LEU A 29 5.70 17.18 2.39
C LEU A 29 6.81 17.55 1.39
N PRO A 30 7.09 16.67 0.41
CA PRO A 30 7.97 17.01 -0.70
C PRO A 30 7.39 18.16 -1.54
N PRO A 31 8.18 18.77 -2.43
CA PRO A 31 7.70 19.88 -3.27
C PRO A 31 6.40 19.54 -4.03
N PRO A 32 5.42 20.46 -4.14
CA PRO A 32 4.12 20.20 -4.78
C PRO A 32 4.18 19.58 -6.18
N ARG A 33 5.20 19.94 -6.96
CA ARG A 33 5.43 19.38 -8.31
C ARG A 33 5.79 17.89 -8.26
N THR A 34 6.55 17.50 -7.24
CA THR A 34 6.94 16.11 -6.99
C THR A 34 5.74 15.30 -6.52
N ILE A 35 4.89 15.88 -5.65
CA ILE A 35 3.68 15.21 -5.10
C ILE A 35 2.78 14.69 -6.21
N LYS A 36 2.45 15.52 -7.19
CA LYS A 36 1.57 15.09 -8.30
C LYS A 36 2.15 13.89 -9.05
N THR A 37 3.45 13.93 -9.35
CA THR A 37 4.13 12.85 -10.08
C THR A 37 4.21 11.58 -9.22
N ALA A 38 4.52 11.73 -7.93
CA ALA A 38 4.57 10.62 -6.98
C ALA A 38 3.22 9.91 -6.84
N ILE A 39 2.11 10.67 -6.72
CA ILE A 39 0.75 10.10 -6.64
C ILE A 39 0.35 9.38 -7.93
N LEU A 40 0.73 9.92 -9.10
CA LEU A 40 0.39 9.29 -10.39
C LEU A 40 1.17 7.99 -10.63
N ASN A 41 2.40 7.91 -10.11
CA ASN A 41 3.31 6.79 -10.31
C ASN A 41 3.39 5.82 -9.11
N PHE A 42 2.71 6.13 -7.99
CA PHE A 42 2.83 5.40 -6.72
C PHE A 42 4.29 5.31 -6.24
N ASP A 43 5.01 6.43 -6.27
CA ASP A 43 6.45 6.51 -5.93
C ASP A 43 6.67 6.56 -4.41
N GLU A 44 7.02 5.41 -3.83
CA GLU A 44 7.22 5.22 -2.38
C GLU A 44 8.50 5.88 -1.86
N TYR A 45 9.47 6.21 -2.74
CA TYR A 45 10.69 6.93 -2.33
C TYR A 45 10.44 8.43 -2.18
N ALA A 46 9.56 8.97 -3.02
CA ALA A 46 9.24 10.39 -3.01
C ALA A 46 8.19 10.76 -1.94
N LEU A 47 7.23 9.87 -1.66
CA LEU A 47 6.15 10.11 -0.71
C LEU A 47 5.86 8.85 0.12
N ASN A 48 6.00 8.97 1.43
CA ASN A 48 5.74 7.89 2.38
C ASN A 48 4.26 7.89 2.86
N LYS A 49 3.90 6.88 3.66
CA LYS A 49 2.54 6.71 4.20
C LYS A 49 2.04 7.91 4.98
N GLU A 50 2.86 8.47 5.87
CA GLU A 50 2.51 9.65 6.66
C GLU A 50 2.20 10.85 5.75
N GLY A 51 2.96 11.01 4.67
CA GLY A 51 2.68 12.01 3.64
C GLY A 51 1.36 11.78 2.93
N ILE A 52 1.02 10.53 2.58
CA ILE A 52 -0.27 10.16 1.98
C ILE A 52 -1.43 10.50 2.94
N GLU A 53 -1.33 10.09 4.21
CA GLU A 53 -2.34 10.39 5.24
C GLU A 53 -2.52 11.89 5.44
N LYS A 54 -1.41 12.64 5.45
CA LYS A 54 -1.46 14.10 5.54
C LYS A 54 -2.19 14.71 4.34
N ILE A 55 -1.91 14.26 3.12
CA ILE A 55 -2.61 14.76 1.92
C ILE A 55 -4.09 14.40 1.95
N LEU A 56 -4.47 13.22 2.43
CA LEU A 56 -5.87 12.81 2.60
C LEU A 56 -6.65 13.81 3.49
N THR A 57 -6.01 14.41 4.50
CA THR A 57 -6.65 15.46 5.35
C THR A 57 -6.77 16.84 4.68
N MET A 58 -6.06 17.05 3.57
CA MET A 58 -5.97 18.35 2.87
C MET A 58 -6.61 18.31 1.48
N ILE A 59 -7.47 17.31 1.20
CA ILE A 59 -8.21 17.25 -0.05
C ILE A 59 -9.07 18.51 -0.20
N PRO A 60 -8.98 19.23 -1.33
CA PRO A 60 -9.80 20.42 -1.58
C PRO A 60 -11.27 20.05 -1.78
N THR A 61 -12.17 20.87 -1.25
CA THR A 61 -13.59 20.79 -1.60
C THR A 61 -13.85 21.39 -2.98
N GLU A 62 -14.97 21.02 -3.63
CA GLU A 62 -15.33 21.62 -4.92
C GLU A 62 -15.57 23.14 -4.79
N GLU A 63 -16.08 23.60 -3.64
CA GLU A 63 -16.24 25.04 -3.35
C GLU A 63 -14.89 25.76 -3.26
N GLU A 64 -13.92 25.20 -2.53
CA GLU A 64 -12.57 25.75 -2.42
C GLU A 64 -11.92 25.82 -3.81
N LYS A 65 -12.03 24.75 -4.60
CA LYS A 65 -11.50 24.68 -5.96
C LYS A 65 -12.14 25.73 -6.87
N GLN A 66 -13.46 25.89 -6.84
CA GLN A 66 -14.16 26.86 -7.67
C GLN A 66 -13.72 28.29 -7.32
N LYS A 67 -13.70 28.64 -6.03
CA LYS A 67 -13.27 29.97 -5.57
C LYS A 67 -11.83 30.30 -6.01
N ILE A 68 -10.91 29.34 -5.90
CA ILE A 68 -9.52 29.54 -6.32
C ILE A 68 -9.43 29.73 -7.84
N GLN A 69 -10.19 28.97 -8.62
CA GLN A 69 -10.22 29.10 -10.08
C GLN A 69 -10.80 30.43 -10.54
N GLU A 70 -11.90 30.89 -9.94
CA GLU A 70 -12.51 32.19 -10.24
C GLU A 70 -11.57 33.34 -9.90
N ALA A 71 -10.90 33.30 -8.75
CA ALA A 71 -9.95 34.33 -8.34
C ALA A 71 -8.72 34.41 -9.27
N GLN A 72 -8.20 33.25 -9.72
CA GLN A 72 -7.11 33.18 -10.69
C GLN A 72 -7.52 33.74 -12.06
N LEU A 73 -8.76 33.49 -12.48
CA LEU A 73 -9.27 33.97 -13.77
C LEU A 73 -9.55 35.47 -13.74
N ALA A 74 -9.99 36.00 -12.60
CA ALA A 74 -10.17 37.44 -12.38
C ALA A 74 -8.83 38.20 -12.33
N ASN A 75 -7.74 37.55 -11.88
CA ASN A 75 -6.42 38.18 -11.76
C ASN A 75 -5.32 37.29 -12.38
N PRO A 76 -5.23 37.20 -13.73
CA PRO A 76 -4.31 36.29 -14.40
C PRO A 76 -2.82 36.57 -14.14
N ASP A 77 -2.49 37.85 -13.91
CA ASP A 77 -1.10 38.32 -13.74
C ASP A 77 -0.58 38.20 -12.31
N VAL A 78 -1.45 37.85 -11.36
CA VAL A 78 -1.11 37.75 -9.93
C VAL A 78 -0.96 36.27 -9.54
N PRO A 79 0.15 35.86 -8.91
CA PRO A 79 0.33 34.48 -8.45
C PRO A 79 -0.61 34.14 -7.29
N LEU A 80 -1.00 32.87 -7.17
CA LEU A 80 -1.69 32.35 -5.98
C LEU A 80 -0.74 32.24 -4.79
N GLY A 81 -1.31 32.31 -3.59
CA GLY A 81 -0.65 31.85 -2.39
C GLY A 81 -0.25 30.36 -2.47
N SER A 82 0.69 29.96 -1.62
CA SER A 82 1.24 28.59 -1.58
C SER A 82 0.16 27.52 -1.34
N ALA A 83 -0.79 27.79 -0.43
CA ALA A 83 -1.87 26.87 -0.10
C ALA A 83 -2.83 26.67 -1.28
N GLU A 84 -3.25 27.76 -1.92
CA GLU A 84 -4.11 27.75 -3.10
C GLU A 84 -3.45 27.04 -4.28
N GLN A 85 -2.17 27.31 -4.54
CA GLN A 85 -1.40 26.63 -5.58
C GLN A 85 -1.31 25.12 -5.33
N PHE A 86 -1.13 24.71 -4.08
CA PHE A 86 -1.12 23.31 -3.69
C PHE A 86 -2.49 22.64 -3.90
N LEU A 87 -3.59 23.28 -3.46
CA LEU A 87 -4.95 22.75 -3.66
C LEU A 87 -5.31 22.64 -5.14
N LEU A 88 -4.90 23.59 -6.00
CA LEU A 88 -5.08 23.45 -7.45
C LEU A 88 -4.27 22.28 -8.02
N THR A 89 -3.05 22.07 -7.53
CA THR A 89 -2.22 20.94 -7.95
C THR A 89 -2.91 19.62 -7.62
N LEU A 90 -3.46 19.48 -6.40
CA LEU A 90 -4.25 18.31 -5.99
C LEU A 90 -5.52 18.14 -6.83
N SER A 91 -6.26 19.23 -7.06
CA SER A 91 -7.50 19.24 -7.85
C SER A 91 -7.29 18.80 -9.31
N SER A 92 -6.07 18.91 -9.83
CA SER A 92 -5.72 18.46 -11.18
C SER A 92 -5.53 16.94 -11.29
N ILE A 93 -5.52 16.21 -10.16
CA ILE A 93 -5.33 14.76 -10.12
C ILE A 93 -6.70 14.07 -10.16
N SER A 94 -6.92 13.28 -11.21
CA SER A 94 -8.16 12.53 -11.38
C SER A 94 -8.35 11.48 -10.27
N GLU A 95 -9.54 11.47 -9.65
CA GLU A 95 -9.91 10.51 -8.60
C GLU A 95 -8.89 10.46 -7.44
N LEU A 96 -8.35 11.64 -7.05
CA LEU A 96 -7.28 11.78 -6.05
C LEU A 96 -7.55 10.99 -4.76
N SER A 97 -8.74 11.16 -4.16
CA SER A 97 -9.11 10.49 -2.92
C SER A 97 -8.99 8.97 -3.04
N ALA A 98 -9.61 8.39 -4.08
CA ALA A 98 -9.55 6.96 -4.33
C ALA A 98 -8.11 6.47 -4.56
N ARG A 99 -7.28 7.22 -5.29
CA ARG A 99 -5.86 6.88 -5.51
C ARG A 99 -5.06 6.85 -4.22
N LEU A 100 -5.14 7.89 -3.40
CA LEU A 100 -4.41 8.00 -2.14
C LEU A 100 -4.86 6.89 -1.16
N GLN A 101 -6.16 6.64 -1.08
CA GLN A 101 -6.72 5.59 -0.25
C GLN A 101 -6.26 4.18 -0.68
N LEU A 102 -6.26 3.92 -2.00
CA LEU A 102 -5.74 2.65 -2.54
C LEU A 102 -4.23 2.52 -2.33
N TRP A 103 -3.48 3.62 -2.43
CA TRP A 103 -2.05 3.61 -2.20
C TRP A 103 -1.72 3.33 -0.73
N ALA A 104 -2.38 4.02 0.21
CA ALA A 104 -2.23 3.76 1.63
C ALA A 104 -2.52 2.29 1.96
N PHE A 105 -3.62 1.74 1.43
CA PHE A 105 -3.94 0.32 1.57
C PHE A 105 -2.83 -0.59 1.02
N LYS A 106 -2.31 -0.31 -0.19
CA LYS A 106 -1.22 -1.09 -0.79
C LYS A 106 0.02 -1.11 0.11
N MET A 107 0.36 0.01 0.73
CA MET A 107 1.55 0.10 1.61
C MET A 107 1.40 -0.74 2.88
N ASP A 108 0.18 -0.90 3.40
CA ASP A 108 -0.08 -1.65 4.63
C ASP A 108 -0.40 -3.13 4.39
N TYR A 109 -0.86 -3.47 3.18
CA TYR A 109 -1.47 -4.77 2.87
C TYR A 109 -0.62 -5.94 3.35
N GLU A 110 0.66 -5.98 2.96
CA GLU A 110 1.56 -7.10 3.30
C GLU A 110 1.80 -7.22 4.80
N ILE A 111 1.83 -6.08 5.51
CA ILE A 111 2.04 -6.05 6.96
C ILE A 111 0.78 -6.57 7.67
N VAL A 112 -0.38 -6.03 7.32
CA VAL A 112 -1.66 -6.43 7.92
C VAL A 112 -1.99 -7.89 7.63
N GLU A 113 -1.67 -8.37 6.41
CA GLU A 113 -1.80 -9.78 6.05
C GLU A 113 -0.93 -10.66 6.97
N LYS A 114 0.35 -10.32 7.13
CA LYS A 114 1.28 -11.07 7.99
C LYS A 114 0.86 -11.07 9.46
N GLU A 115 0.35 -9.94 9.96
CA GLU A 115 -0.17 -9.85 11.34
C GLU A 115 -1.33 -10.83 11.62
N VAL A 116 -2.04 -11.28 10.58
CA VAL A 116 -3.09 -12.29 10.70
C VAL A 116 -2.55 -13.68 10.39
N ALA A 117 -1.76 -13.82 9.33
CA ALA A 117 -1.31 -15.11 8.82
C ALA A 117 -0.24 -15.78 9.70
N GLU A 118 0.76 -15.03 10.17
CA GLU A 118 1.89 -15.58 10.92
C GLU A 118 1.45 -16.25 12.24
N PRO A 119 0.57 -15.64 13.07
CA PRO A 119 0.09 -16.31 14.29
C PRO A 119 -0.69 -17.60 14.02
N LEU A 120 -1.47 -17.65 12.93
CA LEU A 120 -2.21 -18.86 12.53
C LEU A 120 -1.25 -19.96 12.06
N LEU A 121 -0.22 -19.58 11.31
CA LEU A 121 0.78 -20.50 10.82
C LEU A 121 1.61 -21.08 11.96
N ASP A 122 2.07 -20.25 12.89
CA ASP A 122 2.81 -20.69 14.08
C ASP A 122 1.94 -21.59 14.96
N LEU A 123 0.64 -21.30 15.10
CA LEU A 123 -0.27 -22.17 15.85
C LEU A 123 -0.45 -23.53 15.17
N LYS A 124 -0.64 -23.55 13.84
CA LYS A 124 -0.71 -24.78 13.05
C LYS A 124 0.56 -25.61 13.22
N GLU A 125 1.70 -25.01 12.94
CA GLU A 125 3.01 -25.64 13.06
C GLU A 125 3.25 -26.14 14.49
N GLY A 126 2.83 -25.36 15.50
CA GLY A 126 2.92 -25.76 16.89
C GLY A 126 2.08 -27.00 17.22
N MET A 127 0.87 -27.12 16.66
CA MET A 127 0.06 -28.34 16.79
C MET A 127 0.75 -29.54 16.15
N ASP A 128 1.26 -29.38 14.93
CA ASP A 128 1.98 -30.44 14.20
C ASP A 128 3.25 -30.87 14.97
N GLN A 129 4.00 -29.91 15.53
CA GLN A 129 5.15 -30.14 16.40
C GLN A 129 4.75 -30.96 17.62
N LEU A 130 3.74 -30.54 18.39
CA LEU A 130 3.33 -31.25 19.60
C LEU A 130 2.80 -32.67 19.31
N GLU A 131 2.03 -32.85 18.24
CA GLU A 131 1.44 -34.14 17.86
C GLU A 131 2.52 -35.19 17.54
N HIS A 132 3.60 -34.78 16.88
CA HIS A 132 4.67 -35.67 16.43
C HIS A 132 5.91 -35.65 17.35
N ASN A 133 5.86 -34.93 18.47
CA ASN A 133 6.98 -34.78 19.38
C ASN A 133 7.17 -36.05 20.25
N LYS A 134 8.21 -36.82 19.94
CA LYS A 134 8.56 -38.04 20.68
C LYS A 134 9.01 -37.72 22.12
N THR A 135 9.83 -36.70 22.30
CA THR A 135 10.35 -36.27 23.61
C THR A 135 9.21 -35.95 24.57
N LEU A 136 8.22 -35.17 24.12
CA LEU A 136 6.99 -34.85 24.84
C LEU A 136 6.21 -36.13 25.15
N GLY A 137 6.04 -37.02 24.17
CA GLY A 137 5.39 -38.32 24.38
C GLY A 137 6.06 -39.14 25.49
N PHE A 138 7.40 -39.18 25.53
CA PHE A 138 8.16 -39.86 26.59
C PHE A 138 7.96 -39.20 27.96
N ILE A 139 8.00 -37.87 28.02
CA ILE A 139 7.78 -37.11 29.26
C ILE A 139 6.38 -37.38 29.82
N LEU A 140 5.34 -37.23 28.99
CA LEU A 140 3.95 -37.43 29.40
C LEU A 140 3.68 -38.87 29.82
N SER A 141 4.22 -39.85 29.09
CA SER A 141 4.06 -41.28 29.42
C SER A 141 4.76 -41.65 30.72
N THR A 142 5.96 -41.10 30.95
CA THR A 142 6.72 -41.32 32.19
C THR A 142 5.98 -40.71 33.38
N LEU A 143 5.49 -39.48 33.24
CA LEU A 143 4.73 -38.81 34.28
C LEU A 143 3.42 -39.56 34.61
N LEU A 144 2.70 -40.06 33.59
CA LEU A 144 1.52 -40.89 33.79
C LEU A 144 1.85 -42.19 34.53
N ALA A 145 2.94 -42.87 34.16
CA ALA A 145 3.36 -44.11 34.81
C ALA A 145 3.72 -43.89 36.28
N ILE A 146 4.48 -42.83 36.59
CA ILE A 146 4.81 -42.47 37.98
C ILE A 146 3.53 -42.11 38.74
N GLY A 147 2.64 -41.31 38.16
CA GLY A 147 1.37 -40.92 38.77
C GLY A 147 0.47 -42.11 39.08
N ASN A 148 0.34 -43.07 38.17
CA ASN A 148 -0.42 -44.31 38.37
C ASN A 148 0.20 -45.16 39.49
N PHE A 149 1.53 -45.29 39.52
CA PHE A 149 2.23 -46.03 40.56
C PHE A 149 2.04 -45.40 41.95
N LEU A 150 2.27 -44.09 42.07
CA LEU A 150 2.18 -43.38 43.36
C LEU A 150 0.76 -43.33 43.91
N ASN A 151 -0.25 -43.18 43.03
CA ASN A 151 -1.64 -43.07 43.43
C ASN A 151 -2.38 -44.42 43.48
N GLY A 152 -1.74 -45.51 43.05
CA GLY A 152 -2.37 -46.83 42.95
C GLY A 152 -3.54 -46.87 41.95
N THR A 153 -3.46 -46.07 40.89
CA THR A 153 -4.50 -45.94 39.86
C THR A 153 -4.07 -46.55 38.53
N ASN A 154 -5.01 -46.68 37.59
CA ASN A 154 -4.73 -47.09 36.21
C ASN A 154 -5.37 -46.10 35.22
N ALA A 155 -5.09 -44.82 35.43
CA ALA A 155 -5.57 -43.76 34.55
C ALA A 155 -4.93 -43.86 33.17
N LYS A 156 -5.69 -43.48 32.13
CA LYS A 156 -5.21 -43.46 30.74
C LYS A 156 -4.56 -42.13 30.34
N ALA A 157 -4.84 -41.06 31.09
CA ALA A 157 -4.34 -39.71 30.86
C ALA A 157 -4.48 -38.89 32.15
N PHE A 158 -3.87 -37.71 32.16
CA PHE A 158 -4.05 -36.69 33.18
C PHE A 158 -4.34 -35.34 32.51
N GLU A 159 -4.86 -34.39 33.28
CA GLU A 159 -5.16 -33.05 32.78
C GLU A 159 -3.84 -32.27 32.54
N LEU A 160 -3.71 -31.65 31.37
CA LEU A 160 -2.47 -30.97 30.96
C LEU A 160 -2.04 -29.86 31.93
N SER A 161 -3.00 -29.20 32.60
CA SER A 161 -2.76 -28.18 33.63
C SER A 161 -1.93 -28.70 34.81
N TYR A 162 -1.89 -30.03 35.03
CA TYR A 162 -1.04 -30.62 36.07
C TYR A 162 0.45 -30.40 35.83
N LEU A 163 0.89 -30.18 34.57
CA LEU A 163 2.30 -29.89 34.25
C LEU A 163 2.85 -28.69 35.03
N GLU A 164 2.00 -27.71 35.40
CA GLU A 164 2.38 -26.57 36.23
C GLU A 164 2.83 -26.98 37.63
N LYS A 165 2.28 -28.07 38.17
CA LYS A 165 2.55 -28.55 39.54
C LYS A 165 3.73 -29.52 39.62
N VAL A 166 4.14 -30.12 38.50
CA VAL A 166 5.21 -31.13 38.45
C VAL A 166 6.55 -30.62 39.03
N PRO A 167 6.98 -29.36 38.80
CA PRO A 167 8.18 -28.82 39.44
C PRO A 167 8.04 -28.59 40.95
N GLU A 168 6.80 -28.47 41.46
CA GLU A 168 6.50 -28.11 42.85
C GLU A 168 6.46 -29.31 43.79
N VAL A 169 6.01 -30.46 43.28
CA VAL A 169 5.95 -31.71 44.05
C VAL A 169 7.37 -32.20 44.30
N LYS A 170 7.74 -32.45 45.56
CA LYS A 170 9.10 -32.85 45.95
C LYS A 170 9.11 -34.17 46.72
N ASP A 171 10.18 -34.94 46.55
CA ASP A 171 10.41 -36.12 47.38
C ASP A 171 10.72 -35.75 48.83
N THR A 172 10.59 -36.72 49.73
CA THR A 172 10.74 -36.51 51.17
C THR A 172 12.19 -36.54 51.65
N VAL A 173 13.09 -37.19 50.90
CA VAL A 173 14.45 -37.56 51.32
C VAL A 173 15.47 -36.52 50.85
N HIS A 174 15.57 -36.31 49.54
CA HIS A 174 16.52 -35.44 48.87
C HIS A 174 15.91 -34.10 48.42
N LYS A 175 14.59 -33.92 48.59
CA LYS A 175 13.86 -32.71 48.20
C LYS A 175 13.97 -32.37 46.71
N GLN A 176 14.24 -33.37 45.86
CA GLN A 176 14.21 -33.21 44.41
C GLN A 176 12.76 -33.15 43.93
N SER A 177 12.52 -32.39 42.86
CA SER A 177 11.17 -32.27 42.29
C SER A 177 10.75 -33.54 41.56
N LEU A 178 9.43 -33.74 41.38
CA LEU A 178 8.91 -34.78 40.51
C LEU A 178 9.41 -34.59 39.07
N LEU A 179 9.57 -33.33 38.63
CA LEU A 179 10.21 -33.03 37.35
C LEU A 179 11.62 -33.62 37.24
N HIS A 180 12.44 -33.48 38.30
CA HIS A 180 13.79 -34.06 38.30
C HIS A 180 13.75 -35.58 38.09
N HIS A 181 12.89 -36.28 38.82
CA HIS A 181 12.73 -37.74 38.68
C HIS A 181 12.22 -38.13 37.29
N VAL A 182 11.29 -37.38 36.71
CA VAL A 182 10.82 -37.58 35.33
C VAL A 182 11.97 -37.39 34.34
N CYS A 183 12.72 -36.31 34.44
CA CYS A 183 13.87 -36.04 33.56
C CYS A 183 14.91 -37.17 33.65
N THR A 184 15.28 -37.60 34.85
CA THR A 184 16.23 -38.71 35.06
C THR A 184 15.74 -39.98 34.38
N MET A 185 14.48 -40.38 34.63
CA MET A 185 13.91 -41.57 34.02
C MET A 185 13.80 -41.47 32.50
N VAL A 186 13.48 -40.29 31.97
CA VAL A 186 13.37 -40.07 30.52
C VAL A 186 14.74 -40.20 29.85
N VAL A 187 15.76 -39.56 30.40
CA VAL A 187 17.14 -39.62 29.88
C VAL A 187 17.70 -41.05 29.95
N GLU A 188 17.42 -41.79 31.03
CA GLU A 188 17.91 -43.16 31.19
C GLU A 188 17.19 -44.18 30.30
N LYS A 189 15.87 -44.05 30.15
CA LYS A 189 15.04 -45.06 29.44
C LYS A 189 14.78 -44.74 27.98
N PHE A 190 14.86 -43.48 27.59
CA PHE A 190 14.59 -43.02 26.24
C PHE A 190 15.78 -42.18 25.73
N PRO A 191 16.90 -42.82 25.32
CA PRO A 191 18.09 -42.11 24.87
C PRO A 191 17.87 -41.26 23.60
N ASP A 192 16.79 -41.53 22.85
CA ASP A 192 16.36 -40.74 21.70
C ASP A 192 15.62 -39.44 22.09
N SER A 193 15.37 -39.20 23.38
CA SER A 193 14.79 -37.95 23.87
C SER A 193 15.79 -36.81 23.77
N THR A 194 15.32 -35.60 23.42
CA THR A 194 16.19 -34.42 23.30
C THR A 194 15.67 -33.22 24.10
N ASP A 195 16.09 -32.00 23.75
CA ASP A 195 15.63 -30.78 24.39
C ASP A 195 14.24 -30.36 23.86
N LEU A 196 13.21 -30.61 24.68
CA LEU A 196 11.82 -30.29 24.34
C LEU A 196 11.65 -28.81 23.92
N TYR A 197 12.36 -27.88 24.56
CA TYR A 197 12.21 -26.45 24.27
C TYR A 197 12.65 -26.10 22.83
N SER A 198 13.76 -26.68 22.39
CA SER A 198 14.26 -26.53 21.02
C SER A 198 13.34 -27.17 19.97
N GLU A 199 12.58 -28.20 20.34
CA GLU A 199 11.65 -28.90 19.45
C GLU A 199 10.28 -28.20 19.28
N ILE A 200 9.93 -27.24 20.15
CA ILE A 200 8.60 -26.57 20.16
C ILE A 200 8.68 -25.07 19.83
N GLY A 201 9.57 -24.70 18.91
CA GLY A 201 9.84 -23.31 18.58
C GLY A 201 8.59 -22.52 18.13
N ALA A 202 7.66 -23.15 17.43
CA ALA A 202 6.43 -22.49 16.96
C ALA A 202 5.46 -22.21 18.11
N ILE A 203 5.27 -23.17 19.03
CA ILE A 203 4.49 -22.97 20.26
C ILE A 203 5.07 -21.81 21.09
N THR A 204 6.38 -21.73 21.20
CA THR A 204 7.06 -20.64 21.93
C THR A 204 6.77 -19.27 21.30
N ARG A 205 6.72 -19.17 19.97
CA ARG A 205 6.34 -17.92 19.28
C ARG A 205 4.87 -17.60 19.47
N SER A 206 3.97 -18.58 19.31
CA SER A 206 2.53 -18.41 19.54
C SER A 206 2.22 -17.93 20.96
N ALA A 207 2.95 -18.44 21.97
CA ALA A 207 2.81 -18.01 23.35
C ALA A 207 3.21 -16.53 23.58
N LYS A 208 4.19 -16.00 22.84
CA LYS A 208 4.62 -14.59 22.96
C LYS A 208 3.64 -13.62 22.33
N VAL A 209 2.92 -14.04 21.28
CA VAL A 209 1.89 -13.23 20.62
C VAL A 209 0.71 -12.96 21.57
N CYS A 210 0.53 -13.79 22.61
CA CYS A 210 -0.50 -13.61 23.61
C CYS A 210 0.08 -13.34 25.01
N PRO A 211 0.10 -12.08 25.47
CA PRO A 211 0.38 -11.79 26.87
C PRO A 211 -0.66 -12.52 27.74
N VAL A 212 -0.17 -13.15 28.81
CA VAL A 212 -0.97 -13.89 29.81
C VAL A 212 -2.29 -13.16 30.12
N GLY A 213 -3.43 -13.80 29.86
CA GLY A 213 -4.77 -13.30 30.20
C GLY A 213 -5.61 -12.72 29.06
N LYS A 214 -5.19 -12.82 27.79
CA LYS A 214 -6.04 -12.54 26.63
C LYS A 214 -6.14 -13.77 25.74
N ASP A 215 -7.31 -14.01 25.15
CA ASP A 215 -7.47 -15.08 24.15
C ASP A 215 -7.00 -14.59 22.78
N ILE A 216 -6.17 -15.38 22.09
CA ILE A 216 -5.73 -15.12 20.71
C ILE A 216 -6.95 -15.05 19.77
N TYR A 217 -7.94 -15.93 20.01
CA TYR A 217 -9.00 -16.20 19.06
C TYR A 217 -9.92 -14.99 18.80
N PRO A 218 -10.46 -14.27 19.82
CA PRO A 218 -11.28 -13.07 19.57
C PRO A 218 -10.52 -11.94 18.88
N SER A 219 -9.27 -11.69 19.29
CA SER A 219 -8.46 -10.61 18.72
C SER A 219 -8.10 -10.88 17.26
N LEU A 220 -7.69 -12.11 16.96
CA LEU A 220 -7.32 -12.52 15.60
C LEU A 220 -8.54 -12.56 14.67
N LYS A 221 -9.68 -13.04 15.17
CA LYS A 221 -10.95 -13.02 14.44
C LYS A 221 -11.39 -11.59 14.11
N GLN A 222 -11.21 -10.65 15.03
CA GLN A 222 -11.48 -9.24 14.79
C GLN A 222 -10.56 -8.68 13.69
N LYS A 223 -9.24 -8.84 13.84
CA LYS A 223 -8.26 -8.38 12.84
C LYS A 223 -8.54 -8.93 11.43
N MET A 224 -8.82 -10.24 11.34
CA MET A 224 -9.18 -10.88 10.07
C MET A 224 -10.46 -10.28 9.47
N SER A 225 -11.48 -10.03 10.29
CA SER A 225 -12.74 -9.45 9.82
C SER A 225 -12.55 -8.01 9.32
N GLU A 226 -11.74 -7.21 10.02
CA GLU A 226 -11.40 -5.84 9.62
C GLU A 226 -10.60 -5.83 8.31
N PHE A 227 -9.60 -6.70 8.17
CA PHE A 227 -8.82 -6.84 6.94
C PHE A 227 -9.70 -7.21 5.74
N LEU A 228 -10.56 -8.22 5.88
CA LEU A 228 -11.47 -8.65 4.81
C LEU A 228 -12.47 -7.56 4.43
N LYS A 229 -12.96 -6.81 5.42
CA LYS A 229 -13.86 -5.67 5.19
C LYS A 229 -13.18 -4.57 4.38
N ASP A 230 -11.97 -4.15 4.77
CA ASP A 230 -11.24 -3.10 4.04
C ASP A 230 -10.92 -3.57 2.61
N CYS A 231 -10.43 -4.80 2.42
CA CYS A 231 -10.23 -5.39 1.09
C CYS A 231 -11.48 -5.32 0.21
N ALA A 232 -12.65 -5.69 0.76
CA ALA A 232 -13.92 -5.66 0.04
C ALA A 232 -14.31 -4.24 -0.37
N GLU A 233 -14.18 -3.27 0.53
CA GLU A 233 -14.44 -1.85 0.24
C GLU A 233 -13.55 -1.32 -0.88
N ARG A 234 -12.24 -1.64 -0.87
CA ARG A 234 -11.30 -1.23 -1.93
C ARG A 234 -11.66 -1.85 -3.29
N ILE A 235 -12.03 -3.12 -3.32
CA ILE A 235 -12.48 -3.81 -4.55
C ILE A 235 -13.73 -3.12 -5.13
N ILE A 236 -14.68 -2.73 -4.29
CA ILE A 236 -15.88 -2.02 -4.72
C ILE A 236 -15.51 -0.66 -5.34
N ILE A 237 -14.63 0.11 -4.71
CA ILE A 237 -14.16 1.39 -5.24
C ILE A 237 -13.48 1.21 -6.60
N LEU A 238 -12.57 0.23 -6.74
CA LEU A 238 -11.91 -0.08 -8.00
C LEU A 238 -12.90 -0.42 -9.11
N LYS A 239 -13.94 -1.22 -8.80
CA LYS A 239 -15.01 -1.54 -9.76
C LYS A 239 -15.78 -0.29 -10.21
N ILE A 240 -16.05 0.64 -9.29
CA ILE A 240 -16.72 1.92 -9.62
C ILE A 240 -15.84 2.78 -10.53
N VAL A 241 -14.56 2.95 -10.19
CA VAL A 241 -13.59 3.73 -10.99
C VAL A 241 -13.46 3.13 -12.39
N HIS A 242 -13.25 1.81 -12.48
CA HIS A 242 -13.18 1.09 -13.75
C HIS A 242 -14.44 1.35 -14.61
N ARG A 243 -15.63 1.16 -14.03
CA ARG A 243 -16.91 1.41 -14.75
C ARG A 243 -17.01 2.85 -15.24
N ARG A 244 -16.63 3.83 -14.43
CA ARG A 244 -16.65 5.27 -14.81
C ARG A 244 -15.72 5.54 -15.99
N ILE A 245 -14.50 5.00 -15.97
CA ILE A 245 -13.51 5.18 -17.04
C ILE A 245 -13.99 4.53 -18.34
N ILE A 246 -14.50 3.30 -18.28
CA ILE A 246 -15.03 2.59 -19.45
C ILE A 246 -16.21 3.35 -20.07
N ASN A 247 -17.13 3.85 -19.25
CA ASN A 247 -18.26 4.64 -19.76
C ASN A 247 -17.78 5.93 -20.46
N ARG A 248 -16.78 6.62 -19.91
CA ARG A 248 -16.18 7.79 -20.58
C ARG A 248 -15.51 7.42 -21.90
N PHE A 249 -14.80 6.29 -21.95
CA PHE A 249 -14.19 5.79 -23.18
C PHE A 249 -15.25 5.44 -24.24
N HIS A 250 -16.35 4.81 -23.86
CA HIS A 250 -17.46 4.53 -24.76
C HIS A 250 -18.08 5.81 -25.35
N SER A 251 -18.33 6.83 -24.51
CA SER A 251 -18.79 8.14 -24.99
C SER A 251 -17.79 8.80 -25.95
N PHE A 252 -16.50 8.64 -25.68
CA PHE A 252 -15.44 9.13 -26.57
C PHE A 252 -15.40 8.40 -27.92
N LEU A 253 -15.64 7.08 -27.95
CA LEU A 253 -15.72 6.33 -29.20
C LEU A 253 -16.91 6.78 -30.06
N LEU A 254 -18.08 7.07 -29.46
CA LEU A 254 -19.20 7.68 -30.18
C LEU A 254 -18.80 9.02 -30.81
N PHE A 255 -18.12 9.87 -30.04
CA PHE A 255 -17.62 11.14 -30.53
C PHE A 255 -16.63 10.97 -31.71
N MET A 256 -15.79 9.93 -31.68
CA MET A 256 -14.87 9.58 -32.77
C MET A 256 -15.57 8.94 -33.99
N GLY A 257 -16.89 8.74 -33.94
CA GLY A 257 -17.69 8.19 -35.03
C GLY A 257 -17.80 6.66 -35.02
N HIS A 258 -17.44 5.97 -33.94
CA HIS A 258 -17.68 4.53 -33.85
C HIS A 258 -19.19 4.24 -33.79
N PRO A 259 -19.66 3.21 -34.52
CA PRO A 259 -21.07 2.85 -34.49
C PRO A 259 -21.44 2.29 -33.10
N PRO A 260 -22.62 2.65 -32.54
CA PRO A 260 -23.01 2.27 -31.18
C PRO A 260 -22.93 0.77 -30.88
N TYR A 261 -23.22 -0.08 -31.87
CA TYR A 261 -23.20 -1.54 -31.72
C TYR A 261 -21.79 -2.12 -31.52
N ALA A 262 -20.73 -1.47 -32.01
CA ALA A 262 -19.37 -2.00 -31.98
C ALA A 262 -18.57 -1.55 -30.74
N ILE A 263 -19.05 -0.56 -29.99
CA ILE A 263 -18.27 0.13 -28.95
C ILE A 263 -17.80 -0.80 -27.84
N ARG A 264 -18.67 -1.71 -27.39
CA ARG A 264 -18.37 -2.63 -26.28
C ARG A 264 -17.29 -3.66 -26.63
N GLU A 265 -17.05 -3.89 -27.93
CA GLU A 265 -16.08 -4.85 -28.44
C GLU A 265 -14.73 -4.20 -28.77
N VAL A 266 -14.64 -2.86 -28.70
CA VAL A 266 -13.39 -2.15 -29.00
C VAL A 266 -12.35 -2.47 -27.94
N ASN A 267 -11.28 -3.14 -28.36
CA ASN A 267 -10.11 -3.34 -27.53
C ASN A 267 -9.36 -2.01 -27.36
N ILE A 268 -9.30 -1.50 -26.11
CA ILE A 268 -8.67 -0.22 -25.76
C ILE A 268 -7.19 -0.19 -26.19
N ASN A 269 -6.44 -1.26 -25.96
CA ASN A 269 -5.01 -1.32 -26.30
C ASN A 269 -4.81 -1.24 -27.82
N LYS A 270 -5.63 -1.96 -28.59
CA LYS A 270 -5.60 -1.89 -30.06
C LYS A 270 -5.97 -0.50 -30.56
N PHE A 271 -7.01 0.12 -29.98
CA PHE A 271 -7.41 1.49 -30.30
C PHE A 271 -6.27 2.49 -30.06
N CYS A 272 -5.67 2.47 -28.87
CA CYS A 272 -4.56 3.35 -28.51
C CYS A 272 -3.35 3.16 -29.43
N LYS A 273 -3.05 1.89 -29.79
CA LYS A 273 -1.95 1.56 -30.70
C LYS A 273 -2.16 2.16 -32.09
N ILE A 274 -3.35 2.01 -32.68
CA ILE A 274 -3.69 2.57 -34.01
C ILE A 274 -3.47 4.09 -34.03
N ILE A 275 -3.99 4.80 -33.02
CA ILE A 275 -3.86 6.26 -32.93
C ILE A 275 -2.39 6.68 -32.76
N SER A 276 -1.64 5.96 -31.91
CA SER A 276 -0.22 6.24 -31.66
C SER A 276 0.65 6.05 -32.91
N GLU A 277 0.44 4.94 -33.64
CA GLU A 277 1.18 4.64 -34.88
C GLU A 277 0.87 5.67 -35.98
N PHE A 278 -0.41 6.00 -36.19
CA PHE A 278 -0.81 7.04 -37.13
C PHE A 278 -0.22 8.41 -36.79
N ALA A 279 -0.24 8.80 -35.50
CA ALA A 279 0.32 10.08 -35.07
C ALA A 279 1.83 10.17 -35.36
N LEU A 280 2.57 9.08 -35.16
CA LEU A 280 3.99 9.00 -35.46
C LEU A 280 4.25 9.13 -36.97
N GLU A 281 3.48 8.42 -37.79
CA GLU A 281 3.60 8.48 -39.25
C GLU A 281 3.23 9.86 -39.80
N TYR A 282 2.15 10.47 -39.27
CA TYR A 282 1.75 11.82 -39.62
C TYR A 282 2.84 12.85 -39.28
N ARG A 283 3.47 12.75 -38.10
CA ARG A 283 4.58 13.64 -37.69
C ARG A 283 5.72 13.60 -38.71
N THR A 284 6.21 12.40 -39.03
CA THR A 284 7.34 12.22 -39.96
C THR A 284 6.99 12.69 -41.37
N THR A 285 5.77 12.41 -41.84
CA THR A 285 5.30 12.83 -43.16
C THR A 285 5.15 14.36 -43.24
N ARG A 286 4.57 14.98 -42.21
CA ARG A 286 4.42 16.44 -42.11
C ARG A 286 5.78 17.14 -42.16
N GLU A 287 6.78 16.64 -41.43
CA GLU A 287 8.14 17.19 -41.47
C GLU A 287 8.74 17.13 -42.88
N ARG A 288 8.60 16.00 -43.58
CA ARG A 288 9.05 15.87 -44.98
C ARG A 288 8.35 16.87 -45.90
N VAL A 289 7.03 17.02 -45.77
CA VAL A 289 6.25 17.98 -46.58
C VAL A 289 6.70 19.42 -46.33
N LEU A 290 6.97 19.79 -45.07
CA LEU A 290 7.48 21.12 -44.73
C LEU A 290 8.87 21.36 -45.32
N GLN A 291 9.78 20.38 -45.21
CA GLN A 291 11.11 20.47 -45.82
C GLN A 291 11.04 20.61 -47.35
N GLN A 292 10.13 19.88 -48.01
CA GLN A 292 9.91 20.02 -49.45
C GLN A 292 9.38 21.40 -49.82
N LYS A 293 8.41 21.94 -49.06
CA LYS A 293 7.91 23.31 -49.26
C LYS A 293 9.03 24.35 -49.11
N GLN A 294 9.88 24.22 -48.09
CA GLN A 294 11.02 25.13 -47.89
C GLN A 294 12.03 25.04 -49.04
N LYS A 295 12.39 23.83 -49.48
CA LYS A 295 13.29 23.64 -50.63
C LYS A 295 12.73 24.28 -51.90
N ARG A 296 11.42 24.11 -52.16
CA ARG A 296 10.74 24.73 -53.31
C ARG A 296 10.71 26.26 -53.20
N ALA A 297 10.50 26.82 -52.01
CA ALA A 297 10.53 28.27 -51.77
C ALA A 297 11.94 28.85 -52.02
N ASN A 298 12.99 28.22 -51.45
CA ASN A 298 14.38 28.63 -51.65
C ASN A 298 14.79 28.56 -53.13
N HIS A 299 14.34 27.53 -53.86
CA HIS A 299 14.60 27.41 -55.30
C HIS A 299 13.91 28.52 -56.10
N ARG A 300 12.66 28.86 -55.76
CA ARG A 300 11.94 29.99 -56.37
C ARG A 300 12.64 31.33 -56.13
N GLU A 301 13.15 31.57 -54.92
CA GLU A 301 13.93 32.78 -54.63
C GLU A 301 15.23 32.84 -55.41
N ARG A 302 15.99 31.73 -55.47
CA ARG A 302 17.22 31.64 -56.28
C ARG A 302 16.97 31.92 -57.77
N ASN A 303 15.84 31.48 -58.32
CA ASN A 303 15.49 31.76 -59.71
C ASN A 303 15.08 33.23 -59.92
N LYS A 304 14.49 33.90 -58.92
CA LYS A 304 14.22 35.35 -58.98
C LYS A 304 15.50 36.19 -58.94
N THR A 305 16.52 35.78 -58.20
CA THR A 305 17.80 36.52 -58.12
C THR A 305 18.75 36.24 -59.28
N ARG A 306 18.66 35.08 -59.95
CA ARG A 306 19.48 34.76 -61.14
C ARG A 306 19.21 35.66 -62.35
N GLY A 307 17.98 36.11 -62.56
CA GLY A 307 17.64 37.01 -63.67
C GLY A 307 18.12 38.45 -63.51
N LYS A 308 18.49 38.87 -62.29
CA LYS A 308 18.96 40.23 -62.00
C LYS A 308 20.47 40.42 -62.17
N MET A 309 21.27 39.36 -62.26
CA MET A 309 22.73 39.48 -62.39
C MET A 309 23.24 39.47 -63.84
N ILE A 310 22.35 39.40 -64.84
CA ILE A 310 22.74 39.39 -66.27
C ILE A 310 22.61 40.77 -66.92
N THR A 311 21.98 41.75 -66.26
CA THR A 311 21.75 43.09 -66.83
C THR A 311 22.77 44.16 -66.41
N ASP A 312 23.76 43.82 -65.57
CA ASP A 312 24.75 44.78 -65.05
C ASP A 312 26.21 44.44 -65.46
N VAL A 313 26.44 44.02 -66.71
CA VAL A 313 27.79 43.97 -67.33
C VAL A 313 27.76 44.65 -68.69
#